data_AF-A0A232FGR9-F1
#
_entry.id   AF-A0A232FGR9-F1
#
_cell.length_a   1.000
_cell.length_b   1.000
_cell.length_c   1.000
_cell.angle_alpha   90.00
_cell.angle_beta   90.00
_cell.angle_gamma   90.00
#
_symmetry.space_group_name_H-M   'P 1'
#
loop_
_entity.id
_entity.type
_entity.pdbx_description
1 polymer ?
#
loop_
_entity_poly.entity_id
_entity_poly.type
_entity_poly.pdbx_seq_one_letter_code
_entity_poly.pdbx_strand_id
1 'polypeptide(L)'
;MQSYLFSLIVCFASMNLCLAYYYTDEQQGECLFKNGLNNSTDIELFKKFTHTDSKDQKVFPLEDQFSCAVACVLNLGKPDPSEDRIYHNLLYSIKYDDQIPGELKRDMIDKLDHCHRQDEGDDCKLFICIKLFRSPFKEIIISIE
;
A
#
# COMPACT_ATOMS: atom_id res chain seq x y z
N MET A 1 24.72 3.94 -21.17
CA MET A 1 23.87 2.87 -20.61
C MET A 1 24.64 2.15 -19.52
N GLN A 2 24.69 2.70 -18.30
CA GLN A 2 25.31 2.02 -17.15
C GLN A 2 24.93 2.60 -15.77
N SER A 3 24.08 3.63 -15.70
CA SER A 3 23.67 4.24 -14.43
C SER A 3 22.28 3.82 -13.93
N TYR A 4 21.47 3.13 -14.73
CA TYR A 4 20.10 2.77 -14.32
C TYR A 4 20.01 1.53 -13.43
N LEU A 5 21.09 0.74 -13.33
CA LEU A 5 21.09 -0.50 -12.53
C LEU A 5 21.30 -0.24 -11.03
N PHE A 6 21.94 0.87 -10.66
CA PHE A 6 22.24 1.21 -9.26
C PHE A 6 21.07 1.90 -8.55
N SER A 7 20.25 2.67 -9.26
CA SER A 7 19.03 3.29 -8.67
C SER A 7 17.97 2.25 -8.31
N LEU A 8 17.89 1.12 -9.03
CA LEU A 8 16.92 0.08 -8.71
C LEU A 8 17.28 -0.70 -7.43
N ILE A 9 18.56 -0.87 -7.10
CA ILE A 9 18.99 -1.69 -5.96
C ILE A 9 18.83 -0.95 -4.62
N VAL A 10 18.93 0.38 -4.62
CA VAL A 10 18.77 1.19 -3.38
C VAL A 10 17.30 1.30 -2.96
N CYS A 11 16.35 1.24 -3.91
CA CYS A 11 14.91 1.31 -3.64
C CYS A 11 14.30 0.01 -3.06
N PHE A 12 15.00 -1.13 -3.09
CA PHE A 12 14.44 -2.39 -2.53
C PHE A 12 14.70 -2.57 -1.04
N ALA A 13 15.72 -1.91 -0.49
CA ALA A 13 15.98 -1.92 0.95
C ALA A 13 15.07 -0.95 1.73
N SER A 14 14.56 0.10 1.08
CA SER A 14 13.72 1.13 1.70
C SER A 14 12.29 0.67 1.98
N MET A 15 11.75 -0.30 1.24
CA MET A 15 10.42 -0.89 1.49
C MET A 15 10.32 -1.56 2.87
N ASN A 16 11.37 -2.25 3.33
CA ASN A 16 11.40 -2.78 4.70
C ASN A 16 11.66 -1.67 5.72
N LEU A 17 12.32 -0.58 5.32
CA LEU A 17 12.75 0.47 6.24
C LEU A 17 11.61 1.40 6.66
N CYS A 18 10.70 1.86 5.79
CA CYS A 18 9.69 2.85 6.21
C CYS A 18 8.66 2.29 7.20
N LEU A 19 8.19 1.05 7.01
CA LEU A 19 7.28 0.41 7.98
C LEU A 19 8.02 0.03 9.27
N ALA A 20 9.26 -0.46 9.19
CA ALA A 20 10.08 -0.81 10.35
C ALA A 20 10.68 0.39 11.10
N TYR A 21 10.71 1.58 10.48
CA TYR A 21 11.27 2.79 11.09
C TYR A 21 10.28 3.46 12.06
N TYR A 22 8.96 3.34 11.81
CA TYR A 22 7.93 3.94 12.67
C TYR A 22 7.25 2.98 13.63
N TYR A 23 7.23 1.67 13.33
CA TYR A 23 6.51 0.67 14.12
C TYR A 23 7.36 -0.57 14.37
N THR A 24 7.24 -1.14 15.56
CA THR A 24 8.01 -2.35 15.93
C THR A 24 7.53 -3.57 15.15
N ASP A 25 8.41 -4.55 14.97
CA ASP A 25 8.07 -5.86 14.38
C ASP A 25 6.87 -6.52 15.09
N GLU A 26 6.73 -6.27 16.40
CA GLU A 26 5.61 -6.72 17.22
C GLU A 26 4.29 -6.08 16.77
N GLN A 27 4.24 -4.76 16.59
CA GLN A 27 3.02 -4.06 16.17
C GLN A 27 2.61 -4.42 14.75
N GLN A 28 3.57 -4.58 13.84
CA GLN A 28 3.30 -5.10 12.49
C GLN A 28 2.75 -6.53 12.55
N GLY A 29 3.35 -7.38 13.40
CA GLY A 29 2.89 -8.74 13.66
C GLY A 29 1.45 -8.81 14.19
N GLU A 30 1.07 -7.91 15.09
CA GLU A 30 -0.31 -7.81 15.58
C GLU A 30 -1.30 -7.48 14.46
N CYS A 31 -0.97 -6.54 13.59
CA CYS A 31 -1.83 -6.17 12.46
C CYS A 31 -1.98 -7.32 11.45
N LEU A 32 -0.91 -8.06 11.19
CA LEU A 32 -0.98 -9.29 10.38
C LEU A 32 -1.90 -10.32 11.04
N PHE A 33 -1.70 -10.59 12.34
CA PHE A 33 -2.47 -11.57 13.09
C PHE A 33 -3.97 -11.22 13.14
N LYS A 34 -4.31 -9.95 13.41
CA LYS A 34 -5.70 -9.46 13.43
C LYS A 34 -6.43 -9.67 12.09
N ASN A 35 -5.68 -9.68 10.99
CA ASN A 35 -6.21 -9.87 9.64
C ASN A 35 -6.05 -11.30 9.11
N GLY A 36 -5.78 -12.27 9.99
CA GLY A 36 -5.73 -13.70 9.66
C GLY A 36 -4.44 -14.17 8.98
N LEU A 37 -3.39 -13.35 8.98
CA LEU A 37 -2.08 -13.64 8.39
C LEU A 37 -1.15 -14.26 9.44
N ASN A 38 -1.52 -15.47 9.88
CA ASN A 38 -0.95 -16.10 11.07
C ASN A 38 0.15 -17.12 10.73
N ASN A 39 0.38 -17.38 9.44
CA ASN A 39 1.35 -18.34 8.94
C ASN A 39 2.52 -17.62 8.24
N SER A 40 3.75 -18.00 8.58
CA SER A 40 4.96 -17.49 7.92
C SER A 40 4.95 -17.69 6.41
N THR A 41 4.28 -18.73 5.93
CA THR A 41 4.08 -19.00 4.49
C THR A 41 3.33 -17.87 3.80
N ASP A 42 2.32 -17.29 4.44
CA ASP A 42 1.50 -16.21 3.87
C ASP A 42 2.33 -14.92 3.71
N ILE A 43 3.17 -14.63 4.70
CA ILE A 43 4.10 -13.51 4.69
C ILE A 43 5.15 -13.68 3.57
N GLU A 44 5.71 -14.88 3.42
CA GLU A 44 6.66 -15.17 2.32
C GLU A 44 6.00 -15.07 0.94
N LEU A 45 4.75 -15.54 0.81
CA LEU A 45 3.96 -15.42 -0.40
C LEU A 45 3.72 -13.95 -0.77
N PHE A 46 3.38 -13.12 0.22
CA PHE A 46 3.20 -11.70 0.00
C PHE A 46 4.49 -10.98 -0.37
N LYS A 47 5.61 -11.27 0.29
CA LYS A 47 6.93 -10.74 -0.10
C LYS A 47 7.22 -11.05 -1.57
N LYS A 48 6.98 -12.30 -2.01
CA LYS A 48 7.14 -12.66 -3.44
C LYS A 48 6.19 -11.86 -4.35
N PHE A 49 4.95 -11.66 -3.93
CA PHE A 49 3.96 -10.91 -4.68
C PHE A 49 4.28 -9.41 -4.80
N THR A 50 4.76 -8.77 -3.73
CA THR A 50 5.20 -7.36 -3.78
C THR A 50 6.42 -7.18 -4.67
N HIS A 51 7.32 -8.17 -4.72
CA HIS A 51 8.48 -8.18 -5.63
C HIS A 51 8.16 -8.56 -7.08
N THR A 52 6.92 -8.97 -7.40
CA THR A 52 6.52 -9.28 -8.79
C THR A 52 6.18 -7.98 -9.52
N ASP A 53 6.66 -7.84 -10.77
CA ASP A 53 6.34 -6.69 -11.62
C ASP A 53 4.83 -6.51 -11.75
N SER A 54 4.37 -5.25 -11.70
CA SER A 54 2.94 -4.91 -11.69
C SER A 54 2.20 -5.40 -12.95
N LYS A 55 2.93 -5.60 -14.05
CA LYS A 55 2.43 -6.11 -15.34
C LYS A 55 2.17 -7.62 -15.37
N ASP A 56 2.79 -8.36 -14.45
CA ASP A 56 2.67 -9.83 -14.35
C ASP A 56 1.84 -10.29 -13.15
N GLN A 57 1.16 -9.33 -12.48
CA GLN A 57 0.36 -9.62 -11.30
C GLN A 57 -0.88 -10.45 -11.62
N LYS A 58 -0.79 -11.74 -11.29
CA LYS A 58 -1.96 -12.59 -11.07
C LYS A 58 -2.64 -12.18 -9.76
N VAL A 59 -3.93 -12.45 -9.65
CA VAL A 59 -4.70 -12.27 -8.41
C VAL A 59 -3.97 -13.01 -7.29
N PHE A 60 -3.59 -12.28 -6.24
CA PHE A 60 -2.92 -12.84 -5.08
C PHE A 60 -3.97 -13.38 -4.11
N PRO A 61 -3.95 -14.68 -3.77
CA PRO A 61 -4.76 -15.17 -2.67
C PRO A 61 -4.24 -14.48 -1.41
N LEU A 62 -5.14 -13.80 -0.69
CA LEU A 62 -4.88 -12.97 0.51
C LEU A 62 -4.69 -11.45 0.26
N GLU A 63 -4.87 -10.95 -0.96
CA GLU A 63 -4.72 -9.51 -1.26
C GLU A 63 -5.51 -8.61 -0.30
N ASP A 64 -6.77 -8.95 -0.03
CA ASP A 64 -7.65 -8.19 0.86
C ASP A 64 -7.14 -8.21 2.31
N GLN A 65 -6.72 -9.36 2.83
CA GLN A 65 -6.14 -9.50 4.16
C GLN A 65 -4.90 -8.63 4.33
N PHE A 66 -4.02 -8.59 3.33
CA PHE A 66 -2.85 -7.72 3.35
C PHE A 66 -3.24 -6.25 3.23
N SER A 67 -4.28 -5.89 2.47
CA SER A 67 -4.77 -4.51 2.39
C SER A 67 -5.22 -4.03 3.77
N CYS A 68 -5.95 -4.88 4.50
CA CYS A 68 -6.40 -4.56 5.84
C CYS A 68 -5.27 -4.55 6.88
N ALA A 69 -4.24 -5.39 6.70
CA ALA A 69 -3.04 -5.32 7.53
C ALA A 69 -2.28 -3.99 7.33
N VAL A 70 -2.15 -3.50 6.08
CA VAL A 70 -1.53 -2.19 5.81
C VAL A 70 -2.36 -1.05 6.41
N ALA A 71 -3.69 -1.09 6.27
CA ALA A 71 -4.58 -0.12 6.91
C ALA A 71 -4.39 -0.10 8.44
N CYS A 72 -4.32 -1.29 9.06
CA CYS A 72 -4.05 -1.42 10.50
C CYS A 72 -2.71 -0.77 10.88
N VAL A 73 -1.63 -1.06 10.15
CA VAL A 73 -0.30 -0.51 10.44
C VAL A 73 -0.30 1.02 10.33
N LEU A 74 -0.90 1.57 9.27
CA LEU A 74 -0.98 3.01 9.07
C LEU A 74 -1.85 3.72 10.11
N ASN A 75 -2.70 2.99 10.82
CA ASN A 75 -3.54 3.52 11.89
C ASN A 75 -2.99 3.25 13.30
N LEU A 76 -1.84 2.56 13.43
CA LEU A 76 -1.14 2.41 14.70
C LEU A 76 -0.74 3.78 15.25
N GLY A 77 -1.13 4.06 16.50
CA GLY A 77 -0.76 5.29 17.21
C GLY A 77 -1.57 6.54 16.83
N LYS A 78 -2.62 6.40 16.01
CA LYS A 78 -3.55 7.52 15.76
C LYS A 78 -4.65 7.54 16.83
N PRO A 79 -4.90 8.69 17.47
CA PRO A 79 -5.92 8.81 18.52
C PRO A 79 -7.36 8.74 17.96
N ASP A 80 -7.55 8.95 16.65
CA ASP A 80 -8.84 8.88 15.99
C ASP A 80 -8.72 8.24 14.59
N PRO A 81 -9.29 7.04 14.37
CA PRO A 81 -9.38 6.41 13.05
C PRO A 81 -10.39 7.07 12.10
N SER A 82 -11.22 8.00 12.58
CA SER A 82 -12.25 8.67 11.76
C SER A 82 -11.75 9.90 11.00
N GLU A 83 -10.48 10.31 11.17
CA GLU A 83 -9.90 11.32 10.31
C GLU A 83 -9.40 10.68 9.01
N ASP A 84 -9.93 11.13 7.86
CA ASP A 84 -9.64 10.70 6.48
C ASP A 84 -8.19 10.93 6.01
N ARG A 85 -7.21 10.77 6.90
CA ARG A 85 -5.79 11.03 6.66
C ARG A 85 -5.24 10.12 5.57
N ILE A 86 -5.65 8.85 5.53
CA ILE A 86 -5.15 7.93 4.50
C ILE A 86 -5.65 8.33 3.12
N TYR A 87 -6.95 8.60 2.97
CA TYR A 87 -7.52 9.14 1.74
C TYR A 87 -6.82 10.43 1.31
N HIS A 88 -6.67 11.40 2.23
CA HIS A 88 -6.02 12.67 1.91
C HIS A 88 -4.52 12.52 1.56
N ASN A 89 -3.81 11.61 2.22
CA ASN A 89 -2.41 11.31 1.91
C ASN A 89 -2.28 10.68 0.51
N LEU A 90 -3.12 9.69 0.18
CA LEU A 90 -3.14 9.11 -1.17
C LEU A 90 -3.49 10.15 -2.22
N LEU A 91 -4.51 10.96 -1.97
CA LEU A 91 -4.92 12.03 -2.88
C LEU A 91 -3.78 13.04 -3.11
N TYR A 92 -3.04 13.39 -2.06
CA TYR A 92 -1.87 14.25 -2.14
C TYR A 92 -0.77 13.59 -2.99
N SER A 93 -0.37 12.35 -2.66
CA SER A 93 0.67 11.63 -3.42
C SER A 93 0.33 11.51 -4.90
N ILE A 94 -0.92 11.18 -5.24
CA ILE A 94 -1.35 11.06 -6.64
C ILE A 94 -1.33 12.43 -7.34
N LYS A 95 -1.81 13.50 -6.68
CA LYS A 95 -1.86 14.84 -7.28
C LYS A 95 -0.47 15.38 -7.59
N TYR A 96 0.47 15.20 -6.68
CA TYR A 96 1.79 15.84 -6.72
C TYR A 96 2.91 14.96 -7.25
N ASP A 97 2.65 13.69 -7.57
CA ASP A 97 3.62 12.87 -8.28
C ASP A 97 3.69 13.25 -9.77
N ASP A 98 4.81 13.85 -10.17
CA ASP A 98 5.09 14.29 -11.55
C ASP A 98 5.40 13.12 -12.50
N GLN A 99 5.60 11.90 -11.97
CA GLN A 99 5.86 10.70 -12.77
C GLN A 99 4.56 10.07 -13.29
N ILE A 100 3.41 10.37 -12.67
CA ILE A 100 2.10 9.86 -13.10
C ILE A 100 1.55 10.70 -14.27
N PRO A 101 1.31 10.10 -15.45
CA PRO A 101 0.71 10.81 -16.58
C PRO A 101 -0.65 11.42 -16.22
N GLY A 102 -0.98 12.57 -16.79
CA GLY A 102 -2.19 13.33 -16.43
C GLY A 102 -3.52 12.56 -16.59
N GLU A 103 -3.62 11.67 -17.59
CA GLU A 103 -4.80 10.81 -17.74
C GLU A 103 -4.89 9.77 -16.61
N LEU A 104 -3.80 9.05 -16.37
CA LEU A 104 -3.72 8.06 -15.29
C LEU A 104 -3.96 8.70 -13.91
N LYS A 105 -3.44 9.92 -13.69
CA LYS A 105 -3.66 10.70 -12.47
C LYS A 105 -5.15 10.97 -12.23
N ARG A 106 -5.90 11.35 -13.27
CA ARG A 106 -7.35 11.54 -13.17
C ARG A 106 -8.06 10.24 -12.85
N ASP A 107 -7.74 9.16 -13.56
CA ASP A 107 -8.37 7.85 -13.34
C ASP A 107 -8.14 7.33 -11.91
N MET A 108 -6.95 7.55 -11.36
CA MET A 108 -6.61 7.20 -9.99
C MET A 108 -7.40 8.03 -8.97
N ILE A 109 -7.51 9.34 -9.17
CA ILE A 109 -8.30 10.22 -8.28
C ILE A 109 -9.77 9.84 -8.33
N ASP A 110 -10.34 9.65 -9.52
CA ASP A 110 -11.74 9.28 -9.68
C ASP A 110 -12.06 7.94 -8.99
N LYS A 111 -11.13 6.97 -9.10
CA LYS A 111 -11.24 5.68 -8.43
C LYS A 111 -11.12 5.81 -6.91
N LEU A 112 -10.18 6.61 -6.42
CA LEU A 112 -10.00 6.87 -4.99
C LEU A 112 -11.25 7.54 -4.39
N ASP A 113 -11.77 8.59 -5.03
CA ASP A 113 -12.98 9.31 -4.62
C ASP A 113 -14.21 8.39 -4.64
N HIS A 114 -14.32 7.51 -5.64
CA HIS A 114 -15.40 6.54 -5.71
C HIS A 114 -15.37 5.55 -4.54
N CYS A 115 -14.19 5.03 -4.22
CA CYS A 115 -14.01 4.09 -3.12
C CYS A 115 -14.22 4.74 -1.75
N HIS A 116 -13.75 5.98 -1.59
CA HIS A 116 -13.91 6.72 -0.33
C HIS A 116 -15.38 7.01 0.00
N ARG A 117 -16.24 7.23 -1.00
CA ARG A 117 -17.69 7.33 -0.78
C ARG A 117 -18.36 6.04 -0.27
N GLN A 118 -17.66 4.90 -0.34
CA GLN A 118 -18.19 3.58 -0.01
C GLN A 118 -17.48 2.92 1.18
N ASP A 119 -16.37 3.48 1.65
CA ASP A 119 -15.55 2.88 2.70
C ASP A 119 -16.16 3.05 4.10
N GLU A 120 -17.07 4.01 4.28
CA GLU A 120 -17.69 4.33 5.57
C GLU A 120 -16.65 4.68 6.66
N GLY A 121 -15.52 5.26 6.26
CA GLY A 121 -14.39 5.56 7.16
C GLY A 121 -13.52 4.34 7.50
N ASP A 122 -13.71 3.21 6.81
CA ASP A 122 -12.91 2.01 6.98
C ASP A 122 -11.78 1.95 5.93
N ASP A 123 -10.56 2.32 6.34
CA ASP A 123 -9.38 2.30 5.47
C ASP A 123 -9.06 0.91 4.86
N CYS A 124 -9.46 -0.19 5.53
CA CYS A 124 -9.33 -1.54 4.97
C CYS A 124 -10.26 -1.71 3.77
N LYS A 125 -11.53 -1.25 3.85
CA LYS A 125 -12.45 -1.23 2.71
C LYS A 125 -11.96 -0.31 1.60
N LEU A 126 -11.41 0.86 1.94
CA LEU A 126 -10.82 1.79 0.96
C LEU A 126 -9.72 1.09 0.14
N PHE A 127 -8.76 0.44 0.82
CA PHE A 127 -7.63 -0.22 0.19
C PHE A 127 -8.02 -1.43 -0.67
N ILE A 128 -8.99 -2.24 -0.21
CA ILE A 128 -9.56 -3.31 -1.02
C ILE A 128 -10.21 -2.73 -2.29
N CYS A 129 -11.00 -1.67 -2.16
CA CYS A 129 -11.74 -1.09 -3.27
C CYS A 129 -10.83 -0.49 -4.35
N ILE A 130 -9.78 0.24 -3.96
CA ILE A 130 -8.80 0.81 -4.90
C ILE A 130 -7.85 -0.24 -5.47
N LYS A 131 -7.85 -1.46 -4.89
CA LYS A 131 -6.90 -2.54 -5.20
C LYS A 131 -5.47 -2.09 -5.00
N LEU A 132 -5.19 -1.76 -3.73
CA LEU A 132 -3.94 -1.18 -3.26
C LEU A 132 -2.68 -1.83 -3.87
N PHE A 133 -2.63 -3.16 -3.96
CA PHE A 133 -1.45 -3.87 -4.46
C PHE A 133 -1.42 -4.10 -5.97
N ARG A 134 -2.26 -3.42 -6.74
CA ARG A 134 -2.26 -3.49 -8.21
C ARG A 134 -1.83 -2.16 -8.81
N SER A 135 -1.30 -2.21 -10.03
CA SER A 135 -1.08 -0.97 -10.79
C SER A 135 -2.41 -0.23 -10.96
N PRO A 136 -2.44 1.10 -10.85
CA PRO A 136 -1.29 1.99 -10.56
C PRO A 136 -1.03 2.24 -9.06
N PHE A 137 -1.94 1.88 -8.15
CA PHE A 137 -1.84 2.21 -6.72
C PHE A 137 -0.66 1.56 -6.00
N LYS A 138 -0.21 0.37 -6.44
CA LYS A 138 0.98 -0.30 -5.90
C LYS A 138 2.22 0.61 -5.95
N GLU A 139 2.33 1.42 -6.99
CA GLU A 139 3.48 2.30 -7.22
C GLU A 139 3.50 3.46 -6.21
N ILE A 140 2.33 3.90 -5.75
CA ILE A 140 2.17 4.98 -4.76
C ILE A 140 2.60 4.57 -3.35
N ILE A 141 2.29 3.34 -2.93
CA ILE A 141 2.69 2.85 -1.60
C ILE A 141 4.20 2.76 -1.50
N ILE A 142 4.85 2.41 -2.61
CA ILE A 142 6.30 2.32 -2.70
C ILE A 142 6.93 3.72 -2.66
N SER A 143 6.20 4.77 -3.04
CA SER A 143 6.68 6.16 -3.13
C SER A 143 6.29 7.07 -1.95
N ILE A 144 5.53 6.59 -0.96
CA ILE A 144 5.36 7.27 0.34
C ILE A 144 6.64 6.99 1.15
N GLU A 145 7.74 7.61 0.70
CA GLU A 145 9.06 7.72 1.34
C GLU A 145 9.25 9.12 1.93
#